data_AF-A0A967QET0-F1
#
_entry.id   AF-A0A967QET0-F1
#
_cell.length_a   1.000
_cell.length_b   1.000
_cell.length_c   1.000
_cell.angle_alpha   90.00
_cell.angle_beta   90.00
_cell.angle_gamma   90.00
#
_symmetry.space_group_name_H-M   'P 1'
#
loop_
_entity.id
_entity.type
_entity.pdbx_description
1 polymer ?
#
loop_
_entity_poly.entity_id
_entity_poly.type
_entity_poly.pdbx_seq_one_letter_code
_entity_poly.pdbx_strand_id
1 'polypeptide(L)'
;MIVSPLQRKLLRDLGGMRGQLITIALVVASGVAAFITTRSALATLRDARASFYTDSHFADVFVSLQRAPDTVAHQLESIDGVARVDPRIVAQGSMPLVTMNDPAVATVVSLPLSLNRVHLLEGRFPDPG
;
A
#
# COMPACT_ATOMS: atom_id res chain seq x y z
N MET A 1 17.84 49.83 -3.15
CA MET A 1 18.41 48.73 -3.95
C MET A 1 18.29 49.13 -5.42
N ILE A 2 19.35 49.67 -6.02
CA ILE A 2 19.32 50.29 -7.34
C ILE A 2 19.49 49.18 -8.38
N VAL A 3 18.49 48.99 -9.25
CA VAL A 3 18.55 47.98 -10.32
C VAL A 3 19.63 48.39 -11.32
N SER A 4 20.60 47.51 -11.57
CA SER A 4 21.69 47.77 -12.51
C SER A 4 21.12 48.10 -13.90
N PRO A 5 21.70 49.05 -14.67
CA PRO A 5 21.25 49.41 -16.02
C PRO A 5 21.10 48.18 -16.95
N LEU A 6 21.95 47.17 -16.76
CA LEU A 6 21.90 45.91 -17.48
C LEU A 6 20.66 45.06 -17.13
N GLN A 7 20.27 45.02 -15.85
CA GLN A 7 19.05 44.33 -15.40
C GLN A 7 17.79 45.02 -15.93
N ARG A 8 17.80 46.36 -16.01
CA ARG A 8 16.68 47.12 -16.57
C ARG A 8 16.50 46.87 -18.06
N LYS A 9 17.61 46.75 -18.81
CA LYS A 9 17.57 46.35 -20.22
C LYS A 9 17.09 44.91 -20.38
N LEU A 10 17.61 43.98 -19.56
CA LEU A 10 17.19 42.59 -19.54
C LEU A 10 15.68 42.45 -19.32
N LEU A 11 15.10 43.14 -18.32
CA LEU A 11 13.66 43.10 -18.02
C LEU A 11 12.81 43.65 -19.16
N ARG A 12 13.27 44.70 -19.84
CA ARG A 12 12.57 45.26 -21.01
C ARG A 12 12.60 44.30 -22.19
N ASP A 13 13.75 43.68 -22.43
CA ASP A 13 13.94 42.73 -23.52
C ASP A 13 13.15 41.42 -23.25
N LEU A 14 13.15 40.91 -22.01
CA LEU A 14 12.24 39.85 -21.52
C LEU A 14 10.77 40.26 -21.71
N GLY A 15 10.45 41.53 -21.44
CA GLY A 15 9.14 42.12 -21.67
C GLY A 15 8.72 42.17 -23.15
N GLY A 16 9.67 42.22 -24.08
CA GLY A 16 9.41 42.08 -25.51
C GLY A 16 9.15 40.64 -25.94
N MET A 17 9.71 39.65 -25.24
CA MET A 17 9.62 38.22 -25.54
C MET A 17 8.68 37.44 -24.60
N ARG A 18 7.66 38.11 -24.04
CA ARG A 18 6.76 37.55 -23.00
C ARG A 18 6.16 36.20 -23.38
N GLY A 19 5.73 36.02 -24.62
CA GLY A 19 5.14 34.75 -25.09
C GLY A 19 6.11 33.58 -24.96
N GLN A 20 7.35 33.74 -25.44
CA GLN A 20 8.36 32.67 -25.40
C GLN A 20 8.78 32.33 -23.96
N LEU A 21 8.92 33.34 -23.11
CA LEU A 21 9.22 33.14 -21.69
C LEU A 21 8.11 32.38 -20.96
N ILE A 22 6.86 32.75 -21.21
CA ILE A 22 5.71 32.06 -20.61
C ILE A 22 5.69 30.59 -21.04
N THR A 23 5.91 30.30 -22.33
CA THR A 23 5.95 28.91 -22.83
C THR A 23 7.02 28.10 -22.11
N ILE A 24 8.26 28.61 -22.00
CA ILE A 24 9.36 27.91 -21.32
C ILE A 24 9.03 27.72 -19.83
N ALA A 25 8.55 28.78 -19.17
CA ALA A 25 8.19 28.71 -17.76
C ALA A 25 7.08 27.68 -17.50
N LEU A 26 6.07 27.60 -18.38
CA LEU A 26 4.98 26.63 -18.27
C LEU A 26 5.48 25.19 -18.44
N VAL A 27 6.37 24.95 -19.41
CA VAL A 27 6.96 23.62 -19.65
C VAL A 27 7.83 23.18 -18.46
N VAL A 28 8.63 24.09 -17.91
CA VAL A 28 9.43 23.79 -16.71
C VAL A 28 8.52 23.55 -15.51
N ALA A 29 7.52 24.41 -15.30
CA ALA A 29 6.57 24.29 -14.21
C ALA A 29 5.78 22.97 -14.27
N SER A 30 5.33 22.55 -15.47
CA SER A 30 4.62 21.29 -15.64
C SER A 30 5.51 20.08 -15.34
N GLY A 31 6.77 20.10 -15.78
CA GLY A 31 7.74 19.05 -15.46
C GLY A 31 8.03 18.95 -13.96
N VAL A 32 8.27 20.08 -13.30
CA VAL A 32 8.51 20.14 -11.84
C VAL A 32 7.26 19.69 -11.07
N ALA A 33 6.07 20.16 -11.46
CA ALA A 33 4.82 19.77 -10.84
C ALA A 33 4.57 18.27 -10.96
N ALA A 34 4.79 17.68 -12.14
CA ALA A 34 4.66 16.24 -12.35
C ALA A 34 5.64 15.44 -11.48
N PHE A 35 6.89 15.89 -11.38
CA PHE A 35 7.90 15.26 -10.54
C PHE A 35 7.53 15.31 -9.05
N ILE A 36 7.15 16.50 -8.55
CA ILE A 36 6.75 16.70 -7.15
C ILE A 36 5.51 15.85 -6.84
N THR A 37 4.52 15.85 -7.73
CA THR A 37 3.28 15.10 -7.53
C THR A 37 3.57 13.60 -7.44
N THR A 38 4.35 13.06 -8.37
CA THR A 38 4.69 11.63 -8.39
C THR A 38 5.49 11.24 -7.14
N ARG A 39 6.47 12.04 -6.74
CA ARG A 39 7.27 11.79 -5.52
C ARG A 39 6.42 11.87 -4.26
N SER A 40 5.53 12.85 -4.17
CA SER A 40 4.66 13.05 -3.01
C SER A 40 3.64 11.91 -2.90
N ALA A 41 2.98 11.55 -4.01
CA ALA A 41 2.06 10.42 -4.05
C ALA A 41 2.72 9.12 -3.61
N LEU A 42 3.95 8.85 -4.08
CA LEU A 42 4.70 7.67 -3.68
C LEU A 42 5.04 7.66 -2.18
N ALA A 43 5.40 8.82 -1.61
CA ALA A 43 5.66 8.94 -0.18
C ALA A 43 4.38 8.68 0.63
N THR A 44 3.28 9.35 0.30
CA THR A 44 1.99 9.17 0.97
C THR A 44 1.50 7.73 0.90
N LEU A 45 1.63 7.07 -0.25
CA LEU A 45 1.23 5.66 -0.38
C LEU A 45 2.09 4.73 0.48
N ARG A 46 3.39 5.01 0.62
CA ARG A 46 4.27 4.21 1.49
C ARG A 46 3.91 4.37 2.95
N ASP A 47 3.65 5.60 3.38
CA ASP A 47 3.28 5.90 4.77
C ASP A 47 1.90 5.31 5.10
N ALA A 48 0.94 5.45 4.20
CA ALA A 48 -0.38 4.84 4.33
C ALA A 48 -0.29 3.32 4.40
N ARG A 49 0.53 2.68 3.55
CA ARG A 49 0.78 1.23 3.61
C ARG A 49 1.40 0.81 4.93
N ALA A 50 2.43 1.52 5.40
CA ALA A 50 3.12 1.20 6.66
C ALA A 50 2.18 1.32 7.87
N SER A 51 1.37 2.38 7.90
CA SER A 51 0.35 2.59 8.94
C SER A 51 -0.68 1.46 8.89
N PHE A 52 -1.22 1.17 7.71
CA PHE A 52 -2.21 0.09 7.54
C PHE A 52 -1.69 -1.28 7.97
N TYR A 53 -0.44 -1.62 7.63
CA TYR A 53 0.17 -2.90 8.04
C TYR A 53 0.41 -2.97 9.54
N THR A 54 0.83 -1.87 10.17
CA THR A 54 1.02 -1.82 11.61
C THR A 54 -0.32 -1.97 12.34
N ASP A 55 -1.34 -1.20 11.94
CA ASP A 55 -2.65 -1.20 12.58
C ASP A 55 -3.39 -2.53 12.41
N SER A 56 -3.23 -3.18 11.24
CA SER A 56 -3.85 -4.47 10.95
C SER A 56 -3.04 -5.65 11.51
N HIS A 57 -1.90 -5.40 12.17
CA HIS A 57 -0.93 -6.44 12.56
C HIS A 57 -0.60 -7.37 11.37
N PHE A 58 -0.38 -6.79 10.20
CA PHE A 58 -0.10 -7.54 8.98
C PHE A 58 1.22 -8.28 9.11
N ALA A 59 1.24 -9.55 8.76
CA ALA A 59 2.44 -10.37 8.89
C ALA A 59 3.50 -9.97 7.87
N ASP A 60 4.77 -9.93 8.30
CA ASP A 60 5.91 -9.64 7.41
C ASP A 60 6.23 -10.81 6.48
N VAL A 61 5.94 -12.04 6.92
CA VAL A 61 6.27 -13.29 6.22
C VAL A 61 5.09 -14.24 6.21
N PHE A 62 4.86 -14.89 5.07
CA PHE A 62 3.85 -15.92 4.89
C PHE A 62 4.52 -17.20 4.39
N VAL A 63 4.20 -18.32 5.04
CA VAL A 63 4.70 -19.64 4.65
C VAL A 63 3.52 -20.61 4.60
N SER A 64 3.49 -21.45 3.56
CA SER A 64 2.51 -22.53 3.42
C SER A 64 3.19 -23.86 3.65
N LEU A 65 2.68 -24.66 4.57
CA LEU A 65 3.22 -25.97 4.95
C LEU A 65 2.13 -27.03 4.81
N GLN A 66 2.51 -28.24 4.40
CA GLN A 66 1.61 -29.39 4.33
C GLN A 66 1.89 -30.32 5.50
N ARG A 67 0.85 -30.76 6.23
CA ARG A 67 0.96 -31.64 7.41
C ARG A 67 1.89 -31.09 8.51
N ALA A 68 1.73 -29.81 8.85
CA ALA A 68 2.45 -29.20 9.96
C ALA A 68 1.59 -29.28 11.25
N PRO A 69 2.02 -30.02 12.28
CA PRO A 69 1.37 -29.98 13.59
C PRO A 69 1.67 -28.65 14.30
N ASP A 70 0.84 -28.29 15.30
CA ASP A 70 0.97 -27.03 16.05
C ASP A 70 2.33 -26.89 16.76
N THR A 71 3.03 -28.00 17.02
CA THR A 71 4.40 -27.98 17.56
C THR A 71 5.39 -27.23 16.65
N VAL A 72 5.14 -27.20 15.33
CA VAL A 72 5.97 -26.45 14.38
C VAL A 72 5.82 -24.94 14.60
N ALA A 73 4.63 -24.47 14.96
CA ALA A 73 4.41 -23.05 15.26
C ALA A 73 5.27 -22.61 16.45
N HIS A 74 5.31 -23.40 17.53
CA HIS A 74 6.16 -23.12 18.69
C HIS A 74 7.66 -23.15 18.37
N GLN A 75 8.10 -24.04 17.49
CA GLN A 75 9.50 -24.05 17.03
C GLN A 75 9.83 -22.77 16.25
N LEU A 76 8.93 -22.31 15.39
CA LEU A 76 9.11 -21.06 14.64
C LEU A 76 9.12 -19.84 15.57
N GLU A 77 8.28 -19.81 16.61
CA GLU A 77 8.29 -18.74 17.63
C GLU A 77 9.58 -18.68 18.44
N SER A 78 10.32 -19.79 18.55
CA SER A 78 11.60 -19.83 19.28
C SER A 78 12.79 -19.26 18.51
N ILE A 79 12.63 -18.96 17.21
CA ILE A 79 13.68 -18.40 16.37
C ILE A 79 13.90 -16.94 16.76
N ASP A 80 15.17 -16.56 17.00
CA ASP A 80 15.52 -15.17 17.29
C ASP A 80 15.11 -14.23 16.15
N GLY A 81 14.43 -13.14 16.49
CA GLY A 81 13.81 -12.22 15.53
C GLY A 81 12.36 -12.54 15.13
N VAL A 82 11.79 -13.69 15.54
CA VAL A 82 10.36 -13.99 15.34
C VAL A 82 9.56 -13.49 16.55
N ALA A 83 8.75 -12.45 16.34
CA ALA A 83 7.93 -11.88 17.42
C ALA A 83 6.66 -12.67 17.70
N ARG A 84 6.04 -13.26 16.65
CA ARG A 84 4.76 -13.95 16.74
C ARG A 84 4.54 -14.84 15.52
N VAL A 85 3.93 -16.01 15.72
CA VAL A 85 3.49 -16.90 14.64
C VAL A 85 1.98 -17.10 14.78
N ASP A 86 1.25 -17.00 13.68
CA ASP A 86 -0.20 -17.25 13.65
C ASP A 86 -0.48 -18.38 12.65
N PRO A 87 -0.63 -19.64 13.12
CA PRO A 87 -0.92 -20.77 12.26
C PRO A 87 -2.36 -20.66 11.73
N ARG A 88 -2.54 -20.88 10.43
CA ARG A 88 -3.84 -20.85 9.78
C ARG A 88 -4.01 -21.99 8.80
N ILE A 89 -5.23 -22.49 8.71
CA ILE A 89 -5.62 -23.49 7.72
C ILE A 89 -6.23 -22.74 6.54
N VAL A 90 -5.64 -22.94 5.37
CA VAL A 90 -6.16 -22.44 4.09
C VAL A 90 -6.49 -23.65 3.22
N ALA A 91 -7.76 -23.80 2.86
CA ALA A 91 -8.23 -24.87 2.00
C ALA A 91 -8.98 -24.27 0.82
N GLN A 92 -8.73 -24.80 -0.38
CA GLN A 92 -9.45 -24.40 -1.58
C GLN A 92 -10.37 -25.54 -2.03
N GLY A 93 -11.61 -25.22 -2.37
CA GLY A 93 -12.62 -26.23 -2.67
C GLY A 93 -13.73 -25.70 -3.57
N SER A 94 -14.52 -26.62 -4.11
CA SER A 94 -15.70 -26.30 -4.88
C SER A 94 -16.86 -26.00 -3.94
N MET A 95 -17.43 -24.80 -4.03
CA MET A 95 -18.56 -24.36 -3.23
C MET A 95 -19.76 -24.11 -4.15
N PRO A 96 -20.80 -24.96 -4.10
CA PRO A 96 -22.00 -24.75 -4.88
C PRO A 96 -22.73 -23.50 -4.37
N LEU A 97 -23.02 -22.59 -5.29
CA LEU A 97 -23.78 -21.37 -5.00
C LEU A 97 -25.12 -21.46 -5.75
N VAL A 98 -26.22 -21.16 -5.04
CA VAL A 98 -27.58 -21.23 -5.61
C VAL A 98 -27.73 -20.34 -6.85
N THR A 99 -26.97 -19.25 -6.92
CA THR A 99 -27.02 -18.26 -8.00
C THR A 99 -26.17 -18.64 -9.23
N MET A 100 -25.40 -19.74 -9.19
CA MET A 100 -24.48 -20.12 -10.26
C MET A 100 -24.74 -21.55 -10.74
N ASN A 101 -24.75 -21.74 -12.06
CA ASN A 101 -24.91 -23.07 -12.68
C ASN A 101 -23.65 -23.92 -12.53
N ASP A 102 -22.47 -23.30 -12.58
CA ASP A 102 -21.19 -23.97 -12.34
C ASP A 102 -20.72 -23.67 -10.92
N PRO A 103 -20.16 -24.67 -10.20
CA PRO A 103 -19.78 -24.48 -8.82
C PRO A 103 -18.56 -23.57 -8.72
N ALA A 104 -18.63 -22.58 -7.83
CA ALA A 104 -17.56 -21.61 -7.65
C ALA A 104 -16.37 -22.24 -6.92
N VAL A 105 -15.18 -21.74 -7.23
CA VAL A 105 -13.97 -22.09 -6.49
C VAL A 105 -13.85 -21.14 -5.30
N ALA A 106 -13.92 -21.68 -4.09
CA ALA A 106 -13.82 -20.92 -2.85
C ALA A 106 -12.51 -21.24 -2.13
N THR A 107 -11.95 -20.22 -1.47
CA THR A 107 -10.84 -20.37 -0.52
C THR A 107 -11.38 -20.17 0.87
N VAL A 108 -11.33 -21.21 1.68
CA VAL A 108 -11.70 -21.21 3.09
C VAL A 108 -10.45 -20.95 3.91
N VAL A 109 -10.50 -19.93 4.76
CA VAL A 109 -9.40 -19.54 5.64
C VAL A 109 -9.92 -19.57 7.07
N SER A 110 -9.21 -20.26 7.97
CA SER A 110 -9.51 -20.19 9.40
C SER A 110 -9.34 -18.76 9.90
N LEU A 111 -10.23 -18.31 10.80
CA LEU A 111 -10.17 -16.95 11.35
C LEU A 111 -8.82 -16.68 12.04
N PRO A 112 -8.22 -15.49 11.81
CA PRO A 112 -6.96 -15.14 12.45
C PRO A 112 -7.14 -14.93 13.95
N LEU A 113 -6.16 -15.39 14.73
CA LEU A 113 -6.17 -15.24 16.18
C LEU A 113 -5.53 -13.91 16.61
N SER A 114 -4.52 -13.43 15.89
CA SER A 114 -3.77 -12.23 16.31
C SER A 114 -3.11 -11.42 15.19
N LEU A 115 -2.66 -12.04 14.10
CA LEU A 115 -2.05 -11.39 12.94
C LEU A 115 -3.02 -11.29 11.77
N ASN A 116 -2.83 -10.32 10.88
CA ASN A 116 -3.71 -10.05 9.73
C ASN A 116 -5.17 -9.86 10.14
N ARG A 117 -5.42 -8.94 11.06
CA ARG A 117 -6.76 -8.70 11.60
C ARG A 117 -7.74 -8.37 10.47
N VAL A 118 -8.87 -9.05 10.49
CA VAL A 118 -9.97 -8.78 9.56
C VAL A 118 -10.88 -7.70 10.13
N HIS A 119 -11.26 -6.75 9.28
CA HIS A 119 -12.23 -5.73 9.64
C HIS A 119 -13.63 -6.21 9.26
N LEU A 120 -14.51 -6.36 10.26
CA LEU A 120 -15.89 -6.74 10.03
C LEU A 120 -16.66 -5.56 9.44
N LEU A 121 -17.14 -5.68 8.21
CA LEU A 121 -17.95 -4.65 7.57
C LEU A 121 -19.44 -4.77 7.97
N GLU A 122 -19.93 -6.00 8.09
CA GLU A 122 -21.34 -6.28 8.38
C GLU A 122 -21.48 -7.62 9.10
N GLY A 123 -22.52 -7.75 9.94
CA GLY A 123 -22.82 -8.98 10.68
C GLY A 123 -22.09 -9.09 12.02
N ARG A 124 -21.64 -10.30 12.36
CA ARG A 124 -20.90 -10.61 13.58
C ARG A 124 -19.84 -11.67 13.32
N PHE A 125 -18.79 -11.69 14.13
CA PHE A 125 -17.85 -12.81 14.13
C PHE A 125 -18.56 -14.11 14.56
N PRO A 126 -18.11 -15.27 14.05
CA PRO A 126 -18.58 -16.56 14.56
C PRO A 126 -18.34 -16.66 16.06
N ASP A 127 -19.29 -17.27 16.77
CA ASP A 127 -19.15 -17.50 18.20
C ASP A 127 -17.91 -18.38 18.46
N PRO A 128 -17.06 -18.06 19.46
CA PRO A 128 -15.91 -18.89 19.80
C PRO A 128 -16.44 -20.25 20.26
N GLY A 129 -16.09 -21.30 19.51
CA GLY A 129 -16.44 -22.69 19.81
C GLY A 129 -15.65 -23.26 20.98
#